data_AF-A0A847L7A4-F1
#
_entry.id   AF-A0A847L7A4-F1
#
_cell.length_a   1.000
_cell.length_b   1.000
_cell.length_c   1.000
_cell.angle_alpha   90.00
_cell.angle_beta   90.00
_cell.angle_gamma   90.00
#
_symmetry.space_group_name_H-M   'P 1'
#
loop_
_entity.id
_entity.type
_entity.pdbx_description
1 polymer ?
#
loop_
_entity_poly.entity_id
_entity_poly.type
_entity_poly.pdbx_seq_one_letter_code
_entity_poly.pdbx_strand_id
1 'polypeptide(L)'
;MKFRENEHMFLGVPILLLSTLCLGRNTHLLFQYHSSEKLFLFETPDLLLIVNLVIAIFSLILGVETMKGKLKVKVSLILFLVILLSYILLNTFFIRLL
;
A
#
# COMPACT_ATOMS: atom_id res chain seq x y z
N MET A 1 -20.41 -7.26 -23.86
CA MET A 1 -19.02 -6.84 -23.57
C MET A 1 -18.89 -5.76 -22.48
N LYS A 2 -19.93 -4.94 -22.19
CA LYS A 2 -19.90 -3.86 -21.18
C LYS A 2 -19.78 -4.27 -19.70
N PHE A 3 -20.17 -5.48 -19.31
CA PHE A 3 -20.12 -5.91 -17.90
C PHE A 3 -18.68 -6.05 -17.37
N ARG A 4 -17.74 -6.49 -18.22
CA ARG A 4 -16.35 -6.73 -17.81
C ARG A 4 -15.61 -5.44 -17.46
N GLU A 5 -15.81 -4.37 -18.24
CA GLU A 5 -15.21 -3.05 -17.97
C GLU A 5 -15.68 -2.47 -16.62
N ASN A 6 -16.97 -2.64 -16.29
CA ASN A 6 -17.51 -2.17 -15.02
C ASN A 6 -16.92 -2.91 -13.82
N GLU A 7 -16.67 -4.23 -13.91
CA GLU A 7 -16.03 -5.01 -12.84
C GLU A 7 -14.59 -4.53 -12.57
N HIS A 8 -13.83 -4.25 -13.63
CA HIS A 8 -12.46 -3.75 -13.53
C HIS A 8 -12.38 -2.35 -12.90
N MET A 9 -13.29 -1.45 -13.28
CA MET A 9 -13.39 -0.13 -12.64
C MET A 9 -13.83 -0.23 -11.17
N PHE A 10 -14.85 -1.04 -10.90
CA PHE A 10 -15.42 -1.19 -9.56
C PHE A 10 -14.40 -1.71 -8.55
N LEU A 11 -13.46 -2.57 -8.98
CA LEU A 11 -12.36 -3.06 -8.14
C LEU A 11 -11.12 -2.17 -8.17
N GLY A 12 -10.80 -1.57 -9.30
CA GLY A 12 -9.60 -0.73 -9.43
C GLY A 12 -9.68 0.55 -8.59
N VAL A 13 -10.87 1.18 -8.50
CA VAL A 13 -11.09 2.40 -7.71
C VAL A 13 -10.80 2.22 -6.20
N PRO A 14 -11.38 1.24 -5.50
CA PRO A 14 -11.09 1.03 -4.08
C PRO A 14 -9.63 0.63 -3.84
N ILE A 15 -9.02 -0.16 -4.75
CA ILE A 15 -7.59 -0.48 -4.68
C ILE A 15 -6.76 0.82 -4.74
N LEU A 16 -7.07 1.72 -5.67
CA LEU A 16 -6.37 3.01 -5.80
C LEU A 16 -6.55 3.91 -4.58
N LEU A 17 -7.78 4.04 -4.07
CA LEU A 17 -8.08 4.84 -2.88
C LEU A 17 -7.34 4.33 -1.64
N LEU A 18 -7.37 3.02 -1.39
CA LEU A 18 -6.64 2.41 -0.28
C LEU A 18 -5.13 2.58 -0.43
N SER A 19 -4.61 2.40 -1.64
CA SER A 19 -3.18 2.56 -1.95
C SER A 19 -2.70 4.00 -1.70
N THR A 20 -3.48 4.99 -2.13
CA THR A 20 -3.16 6.41 -1.93
C THR A 20 -3.22 6.81 -0.45
N LEU A 21 -4.20 6.31 0.30
CA LEU A 21 -4.26 6.49 1.76
C LEU A 21 -3.05 5.88 2.48
N CYS A 22 -2.66 4.65 2.12
CA CYS A 22 -1.47 4.01 2.67
C CYS A 22 -0.19 4.79 2.36
N LEU A 23 -0.04 5.27 1.13
CA LEU A 23 1.11 6.06 0.71
C LEU A 23 1.17 7.40 1.47
N GLY A 24 0.04 8.10 1.58
CA GLY A 24 -0.07 9.33 2.36
C GLY A 24 0.27 9.13 3.84
N ARG A 25 -0.20 8.03 4.45
CA ARG A 25 0.12 7.71 5.85
C ARG A 25 1.60 7.38 6.04
N ASN A 26 2.20 6.56 5.18
CA ASN A 26 3.62 6.19 5.30
C ASN A 26 4.55 7.39 5.04
N THR A 27 4.23 8.25 4.08
CA THR A 27 4.99 9.49 3.83
C THR A 27 4.89 10.44 5.01
N HIS A 28 3.70 10.60 5.60
CA HIS A 28 3.52 11.41 6.81
C HIS A 28 4.28 10.85 8.01
N LEU A 29 4.25 9.53 8.22
CA LEU A 29 5.00 8.87 9.29
C LEU A 29 6.51 9.00 9.08
N LEU A 30 7.00 8.86 7.84
CA LEU A 30 8.41 9.06 7.49
C LEU A 30 8.84 10.51 7.76
N PHE A 31 8.00 11.49 7.41
CA PHE A 31 8.27 12.90 7.67
C PHE A 31 8.25 13.22 9.16
N GLN A 32 7.26 12.73 9.92
CA GLN A 32 7.24 12.88 11.38
C GLN A 32 8.46 12.22 12.01
N TYR A 33 8.86 11.04 11.55
CA TYR A 33 10.03 10.33 12.05
C TYR A 33 11.31 11.14 11.86
N HIS A 34 11.51 11.76 10.69
CA HIS A 34 12.69 12.59 10.41
C HIS A 34 12.63 13.96 11.08
N SER A 35 11.43 14.50 11.33
CA SER A 35 11.27 15.86 11.85
C SER A 35 11.09 15.91 13.38
N SER A 36 10.83 14.77 14.02
CA SER A 36 10.75 14.65 15.48
C SER A 36 12.13 14.26 16.02
N GLU A 37 12.75 15.08 16.85
CA GLU A 37 14.04 14.78 17.52
C GLU A 37 13.99 13.55 18.45
N LYS A 38 12.84 12.89 18.57
CA LYS A 38 12.64 11.69 19.38
C LYS A 38 13.07 10.44 18.59
N LEU A 39 14.33 10.09 18.85
CA LEU A 39 14.83 8.71 18.96
C LEU A 39 15.20 7.99 17.66
N PHE A 40 16.42 8.32 17.23
CA PHE A 40 17.45 7.48 16.60
C PHE A 40 17.73 6.12 17.30
N LEU A 41 16.82 5.56 18.09
CA LEU A 41 17.13 4.38 18.92
C LEU A 41 16.94 3.04 18.18
N PHE A 42 16.35 3.06 17.00
CA PHE A 42 16.23 1.90 16.13
C PHE A 42 16.61 2.34 14.71
N GLU A 43 17.61 1.74 14.07
CA GLU A 43 17.92 1.95 12.64
C GLU A 43 16.93 1.24 11.71
N THR A 44 16.09 0.35 12.27
CA THR A 44 15.07 -0.44 11.58
C THR A 44 13.78 0.27 11.12
N PRO A 45 13.32 1.42 11.69
CA PRO A 45 12.11 2.13 11.28
C PRO A 45 12.16 2.66 9.86
N ASP A 46 13.30 3.22 9.45
CA ASP A 46 13.44 3.86 8.14
C ASP A 46 13.33 2.83 7.02
N LEU A 47 14.02 1.69 7.16
CA LEU A 47 13.95 0.62 6.17
C LEU A 47 12.51 0.07 6.08
N LEU A 48 11.84 -0.11 7.21
CA LEU A 48 10.46 -0.61 7.24
C LEU A 48 9.47 0.38 6.60
N LEU A 49 9.61 1.67 6.89
CA LEU A 49 8.80 2.73 6.31
C LEU A 49 9.03 2.84 4.79
N ILE A 50 10.28 2.76 4.35
CA ILE A 50 10.66 2.73 2.93
C ILE A 50 10.05 1.50 2.24
N VAL A 51 10.15 0.31 2.83
CA VAL A 51 9.54 -0.92 2.29
C VAL A 51 8.02 -0.76 2.18
N ASN A 52 7.35 -0.22 3.20
CA ASN A 52 5.92 0.05 3.16
C ASN A 52 5.53 1.07 2.09
N LEU A 53 6.40 2.06 1.83
CA LEU A 53 6.20 3.05 0.77
C LEU A 53 6.32 2.41 -0.62
N VAL A 54 7.31 1.54 -0.82
CA VAL A 54 7.48 0.77 -2.05
C VAL A 54 6.27 -0.14 -2.29
N ILE A 55 5.80 -0.85 -1.25
CA ILE A 55 4.61 -1.70 -1.31
C ILE A 55 3.36 -0.89 -1.71
N ALA A 56 3.18 0.30 -1.13
CA ALA A 56 2.06 1.18 -1.46
C ALA A 56 2.12 1.69 -2.91
N ILE A 57 3.32 1.96 -3.44
CA ILE A 57 3.51 2.32 -4.86
C ILE A 57 3.12 1.14 -5.75
N PHE A 58 3.56 -0.08 -5.42
CA PHE A 58 3.20 -1.28 -6.17
C PHE A 58 1.68 -1.52 -6.17
N SER A 59 0.97 -1.32 -5.06
CA SER A 59 -0.49 -1.47 -5.03
C SER A 59 -1.19 -0.39 -5.84
N LEU A 60 -0.63 0.82 -5.91
CA LEU A 60 -1.13 1.91 -6.75
C LEU A 60 -1.02 1.55 -8.25
N ILE A 61 0.14 1.03 -8.67
CA ILE A 61 0.36 0.51 -10.03
C ILE A 61 -0.63 -0.64 -10.32
N LEU A 62 -0.80 -1.57 -9.39
CA LEU A 62 -1.74 -2.67 -9.51
C LEU A 62 -3.17 -2.16 -9.74
N GLY A 63 -3.61 -1.14 -8.98
CA GLY A 63 -4.93 -0.52 -9.15
C GLY A 63 -5.12 0.10 -10.53
N VAL A 64 -4.12 0.83 -11.03
CA VAL A 64 -4.14 1.42 -12.38
C VAL A 64 -4.21 0.33 -13.47
N GLU A 65 -3.37 -0.70 -13.38
CA GLU A 65 -3.36 -1.78 -14.38
C GLU A 65 -4.62 -2.66 -14.31
N THR A 66 -5.25 -2.75 -13.13
CA THR A 66 -6.58 -3.36 -12.94
C THR A 66 -7.67 -2.55 -13.64
N MET A 67 -7.68 -1.22 -13.49
CA MET A 67 -8.64 -0.33 -14.17
C MET A 67 -8.49 -0.38 -15.69
N LYS A 68 -7.26 -0.49 -16.20
CA LYS A 68 -6.99 -0.66 -17.64
C LYS A 68 -7.41 -2.02 -18.18
N GLY A 69 -7.92 -2.93 -17.35
CA GLY A 69 -8.34 -4.27 -17.74
C GLY A 69 -7.19 -5.20 -18.15
N LYS A 70 -5.93 -4.82 -17.89
CA LYS A 70 -4.75 -5.62 -18.27
C LYS A 70 -4.55 -6.82 -17.35
N LEU A 71 -5.07 -6.77 -16.13
CA LEU A 71 -5.04 -7.86 -15.16
C LEU A 71 -6.43 -8.47 -14.99
N LYS A 72 -6.50 -9.80 -14.87
CA LYS A 72 -7.75 -10.48 -14.50
C LYS A 72 -8.18 -10.00 -13.11
N VAL A 73 -9.48 -9.76 -12.93
CA VAL A 73 -10.10 -9.35 -11.64
C VAL A 73 -9.61 -10.22 -10.48
N LYS A 74 -9.71 -11.55 -10.61
CA LYS A 74 -9.30 -12.49 -9.56
C LYS A 74 -7.82 -12.35 -9.16
N VAL A 75 -6.95 -12.17 -10.15
CA VAL A 75 -5.50 -12.03 -9.92
C VAL A 75 -5.20 -10.71 -9.22
N SER A 76 -5.84 -9.63 -9.65
CA SER A 76 -5.71 -8.30 -9.03
C SER A 76 -6.16 -8.32 -7.57
N LEU A 77 -7.27 -9.00 -7.29
CA LEU A 77 -7.82 -9.12 -5.95
C LEU A 77 -6.88 -9.91 -5.03
N ILE A 78 -6.35 -11.05 -5.50
CA ILE A 78 -5.38 -11.85 -4.73
C ILE A 78 -4.11 -11.04 -4.44
N LEU A 79 -3.53 -10.39 -5.46
CA LEU A 79 -2.33 -9.59 -5.30
C LEU A 79 -2.55 -8.43 -4.33
N PHE A 80 -3.69 -7.75 -4.44
CA PHE A 80 -4.05 -6.68 -3.51
C PHE A 80 -4.19 -7.20 -2.07
N LEU A 81 -4.81 -8.36 -1.87
CA LEU A 81 -5.00 -8.96 -0.56
C LEU A 81 -3.65 -9.35 0.08
N VAL A 82 -2.72 -9.90 -0.71
CA VAL A 82 -1.34 -10.19 -0.29
C VAL A 82 -0.63 -8.90 0.13
N ILE A 83 -0.70 -7.85 -0.69
CA ILE A 83 -0.09 -6.54 -0.37
C ILE A 83 -0.68 -5.97 0.92
N LEU A 84 -2.01 -6.02 1.09
CA LEU A 84 -2.69 -5.52 2.28
C LEU A 84 -2.27 -6.30 3.54
N LEU A 85 -2.18 -7.62 3.45
CA LEU A 85 -1.69 -8.47 4.53
C LEU A 85 -0.24 -8.15 4.89
N SER A 86 0.65 -8.00 3.90
CA SER A 86 2.04 -7.59 4.13
C SER A 86 2.09 -6.23 4.83
N TYR A 87 1.29 -5.27 4.40
CA TYR A 87 1.23 -3.94 5.03
C TYR A 87 0.78 -4.00 6.49
N ILE A 88 -0.25 -4.80 6.80
CA ILE A 88 -0.76 -4.99 8.18
C ILE A 88 0.30 -5.68 9.05
N LEU A 89 0.96 -6.72 8.55
CA LEU A 89 1.99 -7.45 9.28
C LEU A 89 3.17 -6.53 9.63
N LEU A 90 3.65 -5.75 8.66
CA LEU A 90 4.76 -4.81 8.86
C LEU A 90 4.37 -3.72 9.87
N ASN A 91 3.16 -3.14 9.78
CA ASN A 91 2.70 -2.15 10.74
C ASN A 91 2.47 -2.73 12.15
N THR A 92 1.94 -3.94 12.26
CA THR A 92 1.73 -4.58 13.57
C THR A 92 3.06 -4.90 14.24
N PHE A 93 4.06 -5.31 13.45
CA PHE A 93 5.41 -5.50 13.93
C PHE A 93 6.04 -4.17 14.39
N PHE A 94 5.80 -3.08 13.64
CA PHE A 94 6.27 -1.75 14.00
C PHE A 94 5.67 -1.22 15.32
N ILE A 95 4.35 -1.34 15.50
CA ILE A 95 3.65 -0.91 16.72
C ILE A 95 4.14 -1.70 17.94
N ARG A 96 4.55 -2.96 17.78
CA ARG A 96 5.13 -3.76 18.88
C ARG A 96 6.57 -3.42 19.20
N LEU A 97 7.29 -2.75 18.31
CA LEU A 97 8.71 -2.40 18.49
C LEU A 97 8.90 -1.03 19.17
N LEU A 98 7.84 -0.23 19.24
CA LEU A 98 7.81 1.16 19.70
C LEU A 98 7.20 1.24 21.10
#